data_AF-A0A2E6U6U2-F1
#
_entry.id   AF-A0A2E6U6U2-F1
#
_cell.length_a   1.000
_cell.length_b   1.000
_cell.length_c   1.000
_cell.angle_alpha   90.00
_cell.angle_beta   90.00
_cell.angle_gamma   90.00
#
_symmetry.space_group_name_H-M   'P 1'
#
loop_
_entity.id
_entity.type
_entity.pdbx_description
1 polymer ?
#
loop_
_entity_poly.entity_id
_entity_poly.type
_entity_poly.pdbx_seq_one_letter_code
_entity_poly.pdbx_strand_id
1 'polypeptide(L)'
;MDTATHAIVGLIVGECAPKDVKHRRKIGLGFGMLPDLTNIIFVHPYLGWVAERTIPFAVPRDFLTHPEVLDHWTYHSWLLTHSLLFWALVFLPWWRRSKGHKVAALAYAAHLVADLPSHSGIYGLEPLYPIRFVFSGWFDAWLWPPAPIIASIVVALFSYVAVRRMRERILWPSERESTSPEPV
;
A
#
# COMPACT_ATOMS: atom_id res chain seq x y z
N MET A 1 0.76 5.94 5.09
CA MET A 1 0.78 5.01 6.25
C MET A 1 2.07 4.19 6.20
N ASP A 2 2.41 3.30 7.14
CA ASP A 2 3.68 2.56 7.07
C ASP A 2 3.63 1.36 6.10
N THR A 3 4.79 1.01 5.56
CA THR A 3 4.94 -0.06 4.55
C THR A 3 4.49 -1.43 5.02
N ALA A 4 4.69 -1.76 6.30
CA ALA A 4 4.28 -3.06 6.82
C ALA A 4 2.75 -3.15 6.90
N THR A 5 2.08 -2.08 7.33
CA THR A 5 0.62 -2.02 7.31
C THR A 5 0.08 -2.16 5.89
N HIS A 6 0.66 -1.48 4.91
CA HIS A 6 0.25 -1.62 3.50
C HIS A 6 0.49 -3.03 2.95
N ALA A 7 1.60 -3.67 3.31
CA ALA A 7 1.86 -5.06 2.97
C ALA A 7 0.76 -5.99 3.50
N ILE A 8 0.28 -5.76 4.73
CA ILE A 8 -0.78 -6.55 5.35
C ILE A 8 -2.14 -6.26 4.69
N VAL A 9 -2.44 -5.00 4.34
CA VAL A 9 -3.63 -4.66 3.54
C VAL A 9 -3.61 -5.39 2.20
N GLY A 10 -2.48 -5.40 1.51
CA GLY A 10 -2.30 -6.18 0.29
C GLY A 10 -2.46 -7.69 0.51
N LEU A 11 -1.93 -8.22 1.62
CA LEU A 11 -2.10 -9.61 2.01
C LEU A 11 -3.58 -9.97 2.23
N ILE A 12 -4.37 -9.07 2.82
CA ILE A 12 -5.83 -9.22 2.97
C ILE A 12 -6.51 -9.35 1.61
N VAL A 13 -6.16 -8.50 0.64
CA VAL A 13 -6.66 -8.61 -0.74
C VAL A 13 -6.30 -9.97 -1.35
N GLY A 14 -5.06 -10.42 -1.15
CA GLY A 14 -4.60 -11.74 -1.57
C GLY A 14 -5.36 -12.90 -0.91
N GLU A 15 -5.74 -12.78 0.37
CA GLU A 15 -6.55 -13.76 1.09
C GLU A 15 -7.98 -13.85 0.52
N CYS A 16 -8.54 -12.70 0.20
CA CYS A 16 -9.86 -12.58 -0.40
C CYS A 16 -9.90 -13.12 -1.83
N ALA A 17 -8.77 -13.26 -2.52
CA ALA A 17 -8.75 -13.78 -3.89
C ALA A 17 -9.09 -15.30 -3.96
N PRO A 18 -9.55 -15.78 -5.14
CA PRO A 18 -9.82 -17.20 -5.37
C PRO A 18 -8.60 -18.10 -5.11
N LYS A 19 -8.82 -19.27 -4.50
CA LYS A 19 -7.74 -20.20 -4.10
C LYS A 19 -6.93 -20.77 -5.26
N ASP A 20 -7.51 -20.83 -6.46
CA ASP A 20 -6.85 -21.26 -7.69
C ASP A 20 -5.81 -20.25 -8.21
N VAL A 21 -5.81 -19.01 -7.69
CA VAL A 21 -4.76 -18.03 -7.98
C VAL A 21 -3.48 -18.41 -7.23
N LYS A 22 -2.50 -18.95 -7.97
CA LYS A 22 -1.18 -19.32 -7.45
C LYS A 22 -0.52 -18.12 -6.77
N HIS A 23 0.02 -18.34 -5.57
CA HIS A 23 0.72 -17.32 -4.77
C HIS A 23 -0.08 -16.04 -4.45
N ARG A 24 -1.41 -16.06 -4.52
CA ARG A 24 -2.29 -14.89 -4.29
C ARG A 24 -1.90 -14.02 -3.08
N ARG A 25 -1.53 -14.63 -1.96
CA ARG A 25 -1.10 -13.94 -0.73
C ARG A 25 0.21 -13.19 -0.92
N LYS A 26 1.20 -13.81 -1.58
CA LYS A 26 2.51 -13.19 -1.85
C LYS A 26 2.36 -12.06 -2.86
N ILE A 27 1.53 -12.25 -3.88
CA ILE A 27 1.19 -11.21 -4.87
C ILE A 27 0.55 -10.03 -4.15
N GLY A 28 -0.50 -10.28 -3.36
CA GLY A 28 -1.17 -9.24 -2.59
C GLY A 28 -0.21 -8.48 -1.67
N LEU A 29 0.58 -9.19 -0.87
CA LEU A 29 1.57 -8.59 0.02
C LEU A 29 2.57 -7.71 -0.74
N GLY A 30 3.16 -8.23 -1.81
CA GLY A 30 4.16 -7.51 -2.59
C GLY A 30 3.61 -6.25 -3.26
N PHE A 31 2.46 -6.36 -3.92
CA PHE A 31 1.85 -5.20 -4.60
C PHE A 31 1.20 -4.20 -3.63
N GLY A 32 0.83 -4.63 -2.43
CA GLY A 32 0.37 -3.73 -1.37
C GLY A 32 1.50 -2.83 -0.83
N MET A 33 2.73 -3.33 -0.70
CA MET A 33 3.87 -2.52 -0.24
C MET A 33 4.63 -1.81 -1.36
N LEU A 34 4.36 -2.16 -2.62
CA LEU A 34 5.16 -1.71 -3.76
C LEU A 34 5.27 -0.17 -3.90
N PRO A 35 4.20 0.62 -3.70
CA PRO A 35 4.29 2.08 -3.79
C PRO A 35 5.33 2.67 -2.81
N ASP A 36 5.33 2.17 -1.57
CA ASP A 36 6.20 2.65 -0.49
C ASP A 36 7.69 2.40 -0.71
N LEU A 37 8.07 1.53 -1.64
CA LEU A 37 9.48 1.30 -1.92
C LEU A 37 10.18 2.58 -2.37
N THR A 38 9.48 3.48 -3.07
CA THR A 38 10.02 4.79 -3.43
C THR A 38 10.26 5.67 -2.21
N ASN A 39 9.40 5.57 -1.19
CA ASN A 39 9.60 6.26 0.07
C ASN A 39 10.85 5.75 0.82
N ILE A 40 10.97 4.42 0.95
CA ILE A 40 12.08 3.78 1.66
C ILE A 40 13.42 4.00 0.95
N ILE A 41 13.45 3.94 -0.38
CA ILE A 41 14.68 3.96 -1.17
C ILE A 41 15.11 5.39 -1.52
N PHE A 42 14.17 6.30 -1.74
CA PHE A 42 14.49 7.64 -2.23
C PHE A 42 14.20 8.75 -1.21
N VAL A 43 12.98 8.82 -0.68
CA VAL A 43 12.54 9.96 0.15
C VAL A 43 13.26 9.98 1.50
N HIS A 44 13.11 8.92 2.31
CA HIS A 44 13.72 8.86 3.65
C HIS A 44 15.25 8.97 3.60
N PRO A 45 15.96 8.28 2.68
CA PRO A 45 17.41 8.40 2.61
C PRO A 45 17.90 9.79 2.22
N TYR A 46 17.27 10.40 1.21
CA TYR A 46 17.62 11.75 0.78
C TYR A 46 17.36 12.77 1.89
N LEU A 47 16.19 12.72 2.51
CA LEU A 47 15.82 13.69 3.55
C LEU A 47 16.68 13.50 4.81
N GLY A 48 17.00 12.26 5.18
CA GLY A 48 17.92 11.98 6.29
C GLY A 48 19.35 12.48 6.02
N TRP A 49 19.79 12.44 4.76
CA TRP A 49 21.06 13.05 4.36
C TRP A 49 21.03 14.58 4.45
N VAL A 50 19.98 15.23 3.95
CA VAL A 50 19.78 16.69 4.05
C VAL A 50 19.72 17.15 5.51
N ALA A 51 19.09 16.37 6.37
CA ALA A 51 19.00 16.62 7.81
C ALA A 51 20.27 16.22 8.60
N GLU A 52 21.38 15.89 7.92
CA GLU A 52 22.67 15.52 8.50
C GLU A 52 22.59 14.41 9.56
N ARG A 53 21.69 13.44 9.38
CA ARG A 53 21.53 12.30 10.28
C ARG A 53 22.72 11.35 10.18
N THR A 54 23.17 10.80 11.32
CA THR A 54 24.26 9.81 11.36
C THR A 54 23.98 8.57 10.51
N ILE A 55 22.74 8.10 10.56
CA ILE A 55 22.21 7.14 9.59
C ILE A 55 21.33 7.98 8.65
N PRO A 56 21.61 8.04 7.34
CA PRO A 56 20.86 8.87 6.40
C PRO A 56 19.49 8.27 6.17
N PHE A 57 18.59 8.46 7.13
CA PHE A 57 17.22 8.02 7.12
C PHE A 57 16.38 9.00 7.94
N ALA A 58 15.41 9.63 7.30
CA ALA A 58 14.61 10.67 7.91
C ALA A 58 13.73 10.16 9.05
N VAL A 59 13.58 10.99 10.08
CA VAL A 59 12.59 10.83 11.16
C VAL A 59 11.49 11.89 11.01
N PRO A 60 10.34 11.76 11.70
CA PRO A 60 9.20 12.69 11.58
C PRO A 60 9.54 14.18 11.62
N ARG A 61 10.49 14.57 12.49
CA ARG A 61 10.91 15.98 12.63
C ARG A 61 11.56 16.53 11.36
N ASP A 62 12.26 15.69 10.59
CA ASP A 62 13.00 16.12 9.40
C ASP A 62 12.06 16.63 8.31
N PHE A 63 10.87 16.03 8.18
CA PHE A 63 9.84 16.53 7.28
C PHE A 63 9.43 17.96 7.67
N LEU A 64 9.23 18.23 8.95
CA LEU A 64 8.85 19.57 9.41
C LEU A 64 9.94 20.63 9.23
N THR A 65 11.22 20.25 9.36
CA THR A 65 12.33 21.21 9.30
C THR A 65 12.93 21.37 7.91
N HIS A 66 12.63 20.46 6.98
CA HIS A 66 13.13 20.45 5.60
C HIS A 66 11.99 20.30 4.59
N PRO A 67 11.04 21.26 4.53
CA PRO A 67 9.91 21.20 3.61
C PRO A 67 10.31 21.26 2.13
N GLU A 68 11.54 21.70 1.82
CA GLU A 68 12.09 21.72 0.45
C GLU A 68 12.11 20.34 -0.22
N VAL A 69 12.00 19.25 0.54
CA VAL A 69 11.85 17.89 -0.01
C VAL A 69 10.63 17.77 -0.92
N LEU A 70 9.58 18.56 -0.68
CA LEU A 70 8.35 18.57 -1.48
C LEU A 70 8.58 18.93 -2.95
N ASP A 71 9.61 19.74 -3.24
CA ASP A 71 9.99 20.15 -4.59
C ASP A 71 11.07 19.25 -5.21
N HIS A 72 11.56 18.24 -4.47
CA HIS A 72 12.65 17.39 -4.90
C HIS A 72 12.17 16.08 -5.55
N TRP A 73 12.87 15.62 -6.60
CA TRP A 73 12.45 14.46 -7.41
C TRP A 73 12.20 13.19 -6.60
N THR A 74 12.88 13.04 -5.45
CA THR A 74 12.68 11.90 -4.55
C THR A 74 11.25 11.86 -4.02
N TYR A 75 10.69 13.00 -3.62
CA TYR A 75 9.28 13.10 -3.20
C TYR A 75 8.32 12.94 -4.38
N HIS A 76 8.64 13.50 -5.54
CA HIS A 76 7.84 13.32 -6.76
C HIS A 76 7.75 11.85 -7.21
N SER A 77 8.76 11.03 -6.91
CA SER A 77 8.70 9.58 -7.16
C SER A 77 7.67 8.87 -6.27
N TRP A 78 7.51 9.36 -5.03
CA TRP A 78 6.47 8.90 -4.12
C TRP A 78 5.09 9.33 -4.63
N LEU A 79 4.90 10.61 -4.98
CA LEU A 79 3.65 11.11 -5.57
C LEU A 79 3.25 10.32 -6.82
N LEU A 80 4.22 10.01 -7.69
CA LEU A 80 3.97 9.22 -8.89
C LEU A 80 3.42 7.84 -8.54
N THR A 81 4.07 7.10 -7.65
CA THR A 81 3.61 5.76 -7.27
C THR A 81 2.32 5.76 -6.45
N HIS A 82 2.00 6.88 -5.80
CA HIS A 82 0.76 7.05 -5.04
C HIS A 82 -0.37 7.71 -5.87
N SER A 83 -0.21 7.80 -7.19
CA SER A 83 -1.21 8.34 -8.09
C SER A 83 -2.09 7.25 -8.72
N LEU A 84 -3.38 7.55 -8.86
CA LEU A 84 -4.33 6.72 -9.61
C LEU A 84 -3.95 6.65 -11.10
N LEU A 85 -3.31 7.71 -11.63
CA LEU A 85 -2.83 7.72 -13.01
C LEU A 85 -1.74 6.67 -13.23
N PHE A 86 -0.72 6.61 -12.37
CA PHE A 86 0.30 5.57 -12.44
C PHE A 86 -0.32 4.17 -12.33
N TRP A 87 -1.25 3.99 -11.38
CA TRP A 87 -1.96 2.71 -11.25
C TRP A 87 -2.70 2.32 -12.54
N ALA A 88 -3.42 3.28 -13.13
CA ALA A 88 -4.19 3.07 -14.36
C ALA A 88 -3.32 2.79 -15.58
N LEU A 89 -2.11 3.36 -15.66
CA LEU A 89 -1.20 3.15 -16.79
C LEU A 89 -0.32 1.91 -16.63
N VAL A 90 0.03 1.52 -15.41
CA VAL A 90 0.99 0.43 -15.16
C VAL A 90 0.29 -0.89 -14.86
N PHE A 91 -0.76 -0.90 -14.03
CA PHE A 91 -1.41 -2.15 -13.59
C PHE A 91 -2.66 -2.48 -14.39
N LEU A 92 -3.50 -1.50 -14.66
CA LEU A 92 -4.78 -1.73 -15.32
C LEU A 92 -4.66 -2.36 -16.74
N PRO A 93 -3.64 -2.06 -17.57
CA PRO A 93 -3.49 -2.71 -18.88
C PRO A 93 -3.30 -4.22 -18.79
N TRP A 94 -2.80 -4.71 -17.64
CA TRP A 94 -2.54 -6.12 -17.39
C TRP A 94 -3.72 -6.84 -16.74
N TRP A 95 -4.79 -6.13 -16.39
CA TRP A 95 -5.98 -6.67 -15.69
C TRP A 95 -6.58 -7.91 -16.36
N ARG A 96 -6.62 -7.93 -17.69
CA ARG A 96 -7.21 -9.04 -18.46
C ARG A 96 -6.27 -10.23 -18.66
N ARG A 97 -4.98 -10.13 -18.33
CA ARG A 97 -3.99 -11.18 -18.63
C ARG A 97 -4.10 -12.41 -17.74
N SER A 98 -4.30 -12.23 -16.43
CA SER A 98 -4.52 -13.37 -15.53
C SER A 98 -5.20 -12.96 -14.24
N LYS A 99 -5.75 -13.94 -13.51
CA LYS A 99 -6.32 -13.70 -12.18
C LYS A 99 -5.27 -13.11 -11.20
N GLY A 100 -4.01 -13.50 -11.34
CA GLY A 100 -2.91 -12.94 -10.53
C GLY A 100 -2.69 -11.45 -10.77
N HIS A 101 -2.75 -10.99 -12.03
CA HIS A 101 -2.65 -9.56 -12.35
C HIS A 101 -3.83 -8.76 -11.77
N LYS A 102 -5.02 -9.34 -11.69
CA LYS A 102 -6.16 -8.71 -11.01
C LYS A 102 -5.88 -8.53 -9.52
N VAL A 103 -5.32 -9.54 -8.86
CA VAL A 103 -4.91 -9.44 -7.44
C VAL A 103 -3.85 -8.36 -7.25
N ALA A 104 -2.84 -8.30 -8.13
CA ALA A 104 -1.80 -7.26 -8.09
C ALA A 104 -2.41 -5.85 -8.22
N ALA A 105 -3.26 -5.63 -9.24
CA ALA A 105 -3.91 -4.36 -9.47
C ALA A 105 -4.84 -3.94 -8.31
N LEU A 106 -5.58 -4.88 -7.73
CA LEU A 106 -6.45 -4.61 -6.57
C LEU A 106 -5.65 -4.35 -5.30
N ALA A 107 -4.53 -5.05 -5.07
CA ALA A 107 -3.69 -4.85 -3.90
C ALA A 107 -3.00 -3.47 -3.95
N TYR A 108 -2.53 -3.07 -5.13
CA TYR A 108 -1.99 -1.73 -5.35
C TYR A 108 -3.06 -0.65 -5.14
N ALA A 109 -4.26 -0.84 -5.69
CA ALA A 109 -5.37 0.08 -5.47
C ALA A 109 -5.79 0.16 -4.00
N ALA A 110 -5.80 -0.97 -3.28
CA ALA A 110 -6.11 -1.02 -1.86
C ALA A 110 -5.08 -0.26 -1.03
N HIS A 111 -3.80 -0.30 -1.41
CA HIS A 111 -2.79 0.58 -0.83
C HIS A 111 -3.22 2.06 -1.00
N LEU A 112 -3.50 2.51 -2.22
CA LEU A 112 -3.85 3.92 -2.49
C LEU A 112 -5.07 4.38 -1.69
N VAL A 113 -6.09 3.53 -1.60
CA VAL A 113 -7.31 3.80 -0.83
C VAL A 113 -7.02 3.88 0.67
N ALA A 114 -6.21 2.96 1.21
CA ALA A 114 -5.83 2.98 2.62
C ALA A 114 -5.01 4.24 2.97
N ASP A 115 -4.40 4.86 1.97
CA ASP A 115 -3.55 6.02 2.13
C ASP A 115 -4.28 7.37 2.09
N LEU A 116 -5.44 7.44 1.43
CA LEU A 116 -6.30 8.63 1.42
C LEU A 116 -6.51 9.25 2.82
N PRO A 117 -6.90 8.51 3.87
CA PRO A 117 -7.06 9.10 5.20
C PRO A 117 -5.73 9.41 5.90
N SER A 118 -4.61 8.88 5.41
CA SER A 118 -3.35 8.78 6.15
C SER A 118 -2.33 9.89 5.89
N HIS A 119 -2.62 10.77 4.93
CA HIS A 119 -1.76 11.87 4.52
C HIS A 119 -2.56 13.17 4.47
N SER A 120 -2.11 14.22 5.15
CA SER A 120 -2.87 15.47 5.30
C SER A 120 -1.98 16.70 5.20
N GLY A 121 -2.59 17.88 5.03
CA GLY A 121 -1.85 19.14 4.94
C GLY A 121 -0.90 19.20 3.73
N ILE A 122 0.30 19.74 3.93
CA ILE A 122 1.31 19.91 2.85
C ILE A 122 1.89 18.58 2.35
N TYR A 123 1.73 17.50 3.12
CA TYR A 123 2.11 16.15 2.73
C TYR A 123 0.92 15.29 2.32
N GLY A 124 -0.22 15.93 2.03
CA GLY A 124 -1.40 15.27 1.50
C GLY A 124 -1.10 14.56 0.18
N LEU A 125 -1.89 13.53 -0.13
CA LEU A 125 -1.74 12.77 -1.36
C LEU A 125 -2.12 13.61 -2.57
N GLU A 126 -1.51 13.32 -3.72
CA GLU A 126 -1.97 13.81 -5.01
C GLU A 126 -2.45 12.66 -5.90
N PRO A 127 -3.70 12.17 -5.73
CA PRO A 127 -4.20 11.01 -6.48
C PRO A 127 -4.19 11.22 -8.00
N LEU A 128 -4.20 12.48 -8.44
CA LEU A 128 -4.21 12.87 -9.85
C LEU A 128 -2.84 13.35 -10.35
N TYR A 129 -1.76 13.16 -9.59
CA TYR A 129 -0.42 13.57 -9.99
C TYR A 129 -0.11 13.14 -11.45
N PRO A 130 0.42 14.05 -12.30
CA PRO A 130 1.01 15.36 -11.98
C PRO A 130 0.03 16.55 -11.94
N ILE A 131 -1.28 16.31 -11.99
CA ILE A 131 -2.26 17.38 -11.80
C ILE A 131 -2.27 17.72 -10.30
N ARG A 132 -1.90 18.97 -9.97
CA ARG A 132 -1.83 19.46 -8.59
C ARG A 132 -3.22 19.51 -7.95
N PHE A 133 -3.60 18.41 -7.33
CA PHE A 133 -4.80 18.27 -6.51
C PHE A 133 -4.41 17.52 -5.24
N VAL A 134 -4.22 18.28 -4.16
CA VAL A 134 -3.87 17.72 -2.86
C VAL A 134 -5.14 17.27 -2.14
N PHE A 135 -5.24 15.97 -1.90
CA PHE A 135 -6.24 15.38 -1.04
C PHE A 135 -5.74 15.40 0.40
N SER A 136 -6.40 16.18 1.26
CA SER A 136 -6.09 16.20 2.69
C SER A 136 -6.90 15.13 3.42
N GLY A 137 -6.21 14.10 3.90
CA GLY A 137 -6.73 13.07 4.78
C GLY A 137 -7.01 13.57 6.21
N TRP A 138 -7.16 12.61 7.12
CA TRP A 138 -7.54 12.86 8.52
C TRP A 138 -6.33 12.93 9.46
N PHE A 139 -5.24 12.27 9.12
CA PHE A 139 -4.01 12.26 9.89
C PHE A 139 -2.81 12.27 8.95
N ASP A 140 -1.61 12.51 9.50
CA ASP A 140 -0.38 12.56 8.73
C ASP A 140 0.61 11.49 9.19
N ALA A 141 0.70 10.41 8.41
CA ALA A 141 1.59 9.29 8.66
C ALA A 141 3.06 9.65 8.48
N TRP A 142 3.41 10.73 7.77
CA TRP A 142 4.80 11.21 7.69
C TRP A 142 5.34 11.64 9.05
N LEU A 143 4.44 12.07 9.93
CA LEU A 143 4.76 12.63 11.23
C LEU A 143 4.59 11.62 12.38
N TRP A 144 4.27 10.36 12.06
CA TRP A 144 3.97 9.37 13.07
C TRP A 144 5.22 8.94 13.88
N PRO A 145 5.16 9.00 15.23
CA PRO A 145 6.15 8.32 16.06
C PRO A 145 5.98 6.79 15.98
N PRO A 146 6.89 6.00 16.58
CA PRO A 146 6.81 4.54 16.52
C PRO A 146 5.50 3.92 17.05
N ALA A 147 4.86 4.53 18.05
CA ALA A 147 3.65 3.99 18.67
C ALA A 147 2.45 3.82 17.69
N PRO A 148 2.00 4.85 16.94
CA PRO A 148 0.93 4.69 15.95
C PRO A 148 1.31 3.74 14.80
N ILE A 149 2.59 3.65 14.42
CA ILE A 149 3.07 2.66 13.42
C ILE A 149 2.88 1.23 13.95
N ILE A 150 3.25 0.97 15.20
CA ILE A 150 3.04 -0.36 15.81
C ILE A 150 1.54 -0.66 15.90
N ALA A 151 0.73 0.33 16.29
CA ALA A 151 -0.71 0.18 16.38
C ALA A 151 -1.36 -0.13 15.02
N SER A 152 -0.98 0.57 13.94
CA SER A 152 -1.49 0.29 12.58
C SER A 152 -1.17 -1.13 12.12
N ILE A 153 0.06 -1.59 12.36
CA ILE A 153 0.48 -2.96 12.04
C ILE A 153 -0.36 -3.99 12.81
N VAL A 154 -0.52 -3.79 14.12
CA VAL A 154 -1.29 -4.70 14.97
C VAL A 154 -2.75 -4.76 14.52
N VAL A 155 -3.39 -3.62 14.26
CA VAL A 155 -4.77 -3.54 13.76
C VAL A 155 -4.91 -4.24 12.41
N ALA A 156 -3.96 -4.05 11.49
CA ALA A 156 -3.98 -4.72 10.20
C ALA A 156 -3.78 -6.24 10.33
N LEU A 157 -2.91 -6.71 11.24
CA LEU A 157 -2.74 -8.14 11.51
C LEU A 157 -4.02 -8.77 12.08
N PHE A 158 -4.69 -8.10 13.02
CA PHE A 158 -5.98 -8.57 13.52
C PHE A 158 -7.04 -8.64 12.42
N SER A 159 -7.08 -7.62 11.56
CA SER A 159 -7.96 -7.59 10.38
C SER A 159 -7.68 -8.75 9.43
N TYR A 160 -6.41 -9.05 9.18
CA TYR A 160 -6.00 -10.21 8.37
C TYR A 160 -6.43 -11.53 8.99
N VAL A 161 -6.24 -11.72 10.30
CA VAL A 161 -6.69 -12.95 10.99
C VAL A 161 -8.20 -13.10 10.90
N ALA A 162 -8.96 -12.02 11.11
CA ALA A 162 -10.41 -12.01 10.97
C ALA A 162 -10.86 -12.41 9.55
N VAL A 163 -10.29 -11.76 8.52
CA VAL A 163 -10.59 -12.08 7.11
C VAL A 163 -10.23 -13.52 6.77
N ARG A 164 -9.08 -14.02 7.23
CA ARG A 164 -8.67 -15.41 7.01
C ARG A 164 -9.67 -16.39 7.61
N ARG A 165 -10.14 -16.15 8.84
CA ARG A 165 -11.19 -16.97 9.49
C ARG A 165 -12.53 -16.89 8.74
N MET A 166 -12.88 -15.73 8.20
CA MET A 166 -14.08 -15.60 7.36
C MET A 166 -13.95 -16.37 6.05
N ARG A 167 -12.78 -16.36 5.41
CA ARG A 167 -12.50 -17.05 4.14
C ARG A 167 -12.45 -18.58 4.24
N GLU A 168 -12.39 -19.13 5.44
CA GLU A 168 -12.64 -20.55 5.68
C GLU A 168 -14.11 -20.92 5.42
N ARG A 169 -15.04 -19.97 5.56
CA ARG A 169 -16.49 -20.19 5.44
C ARG A 169 -17.09 -19.57 4.18
N ILE A 170 -16.57 -18.42 3.75
CA ILE A 170 -17.05 -17.71 2.55
C ILE A 170 -16.20 -18.16 1.38
N LEU A 171 -16.75 -19.01 0.51
CA LEU A 171 -16.07 -19.57 -0.64
C LEU A 171 -16.49 -18.88 -1.95
N TRP A 172 -15.52 -18.69 -2.85
CA TRP A 172 -15.80 -18.29 -4.23
C TRP A 172 -16.57 -19.40 -4.95
N PRO A 173 -17.38 -19.10 -5.98
CA PRO A 173 -18.06 -20.12 -6.78
C PRO A 173 -17.10 -21.20 -7.31
N SER A 174 -15.93 -20.79 -7.82
CA SER A 174 -14.88 -21.71 -8.32
C SER A 174 -14.25 -22.60 -7.26
N GLU A 175 -14.49 -22.34 -5.97
CA GLU A 175 -13.99 -23.14 -4.84
C GLU A 175 -15.04 -24.14 -4.33
N ARG A 176 -16.31 -24.01 -4.76
CA ARG A 176 -17.40 -24.90 -4.33
C ARG A 176 -17.44 -26.20 -5.15
N GLU A 177 -17.12 -26.10 -6.44
CA GLU A 177 -17.14 -27.25 -7.36
C GLU A 177 -16.12 -28.33 -6.98
N SER A 178 -15.00 -27.96 -6.36
CA SER A 178 -13.98 -28.92 -5.87
C SER A 178 -14.35 -29.61 -4.55
N THR A 179 -15.51 -29.31 -3.97
CA THR A 179 -15.98 -29.90 -2.69
C THR A 179 -17.16 -30.86 -2.86
N SER A 180 -17.63 -31.07 -4.10
CA SER A 180 -18.64 -32.09 -4.40
C SER A 180 -18.00 -33.48 -4.31
N PRO A 181 -18.51 -34.40 -3.46
CA PRO A 181 -18.06 -35.79 -3.49
C PRO A 181 -18.36 -36.39 -4.87
N GLU A 182 -17.43 -37.17 -5.41
CA GLU A 182 -17.69 -37.95 -6.62
C GLU A 182 -18.92 -38.86 -6.38
N PRO A 183 -19.84 -38.98 -7.36
CA PRO A 183 -20.88 -39.99 -7.27
C PRO A 183 -20.23 -41.37 -7.28
N VAL A 184 -20.48 -42.14 -6.21
CA VAL A 184 -20.11 -43.54 -6.04
C VAL A 184 -20.84 -44.41 -7.06
#